data_AF-A0A7X9DZ61-F1
#
_entry.id   AF-A0A7X9DZ61-F1
#
_cell.length_a   1.000
_cell.length_b   1.000
_cell.length_c   1.000
_cell.angle_alpha   90.00
_cell.angle_beta   90.00
_cell.angle_gamma   90.00
#
_symmetry.space_group_name_H-M   'P 1'
#
loop_
_entity.id
_entity.type
_entity.pdbx_description
1 polymer ?
#
loop_
_entity_poly.entity_id
_entity_poly.type
_entity_poly.pdbx_seq_one_letter_code
_entity_poly.pdbx_strand_id
1 'polypeptide(L)'
;MVENPLETETLARLYLAQGHPEKALPIFEKLLSREPDRLSIRESLARCRDEVSRAGREAAVNEKKRLRILERMLARLTGSTPPEEEIPAAPAIQPPRPGAVERRLAVLKQMLQRLERSR
;
A
#
# COMPACT_ATOMS: atom_id res chain seq x y z
N MET A 1 10.46 4.34 32.68
CA MET A 1 10.18 5.26 31.56
C MET A 1 11.08 6.46 31.75
N VAL A 2 12.02 6.70 30.85
CA VAL A 2 12.92 7.86 30.95
C VAL A 2 12.10 9.08 30.52
N GLU A 3 11.67 9.90 31.46
CA GLU A 3 11.20 11.24 31.14
C GLU A 3 12.37 11.98 30.52
N ASN A 4 12.31 12.29 29.22
CA ASN A 4 13.29 13.17 28.60
C ASN A 4 12.92 14.60 29.02
N PRO A 5 13.73 15.28 29.86
CA PRO A 5 13.41 16.61 30.39
C PRO A 5 13.34 17.72 29.32
N LEU A 6 13.56 17.37 28.05
CA LEU A 6 13.53 18.27 26.90
C LEU A 6 12.24 18.16 26.07
N GLU A 7 11.31 17.26 26.40
CA GLU A 7 10.00 17.12 25.73
C GLU A 7 9.09 18.30 26.06
N THR A 8 9.39 19.44 25.44
CA THR A 8 8.72 20.73 25.62
C THR A 8 7.90 21.09 24.39
N GLU A 9 6.92 21.98 24.56
CA GLU A 9 6.12 22.52 23.45
C GLU A 9 7.01 23.16 22.38
N THR A 10 8.08 23.85 22.80
CA THR A 10 9.08 24.45 21.91
C THR A 10 9.76 23.41 21.04
N LEU A 11 10.18 22.27 21.60
CA LEU A 11 10.81 21.19 20.84
C LEU A 11 9.83 20.58 19.83
N ALA A 12 8.58 20.34 20.23
CA ALA A 12 7.56 19.80 19.34
C ALA A 12 7.27 20.76 18.15
N ARG A 13 7.19 22.07 18.42
CA ARG A 13 7.05 23.10 17.38
C ARG A 13 8.26 23.17 16.47
N LEU A 14 9.47 22.99 17.00
CA LEU A 14 10.68 22.95 16.19
C LEU A 14 10.66 21.76 15.22
N TYR A 15 10.22 20.58 15.68
CA TYR A 15 10.03 19.43 14.80
C TYR A 15 9.00 19.69 13.70
N LEU A 16 7.88 20.34 14.01
CA LEU A 16 6.92 20.78 12.99
C LEU A 16 7.54 21.75 11.98
N ALA A 17 8.26 22.77 12.45
CA ALA A 17 8.90 23.76 11.59
C ALA A 17 9.97 23.14 10.67
N GLN A 18 10.62 22.07 11.13
CA GLN A 18 11.58 21.30 10.33
C GLN A 18 10.91 20.30 9.37
N GLY A 19 9.58 20.20 9.34
CA GLY A 19 8.85 19.25 8.50
C GLY A 19 8.93 17.80 8.98
N HIS A 20 9.15 17.58 10.28
CA HIS A 20 9.18 16.26 10.93
C HIS A 20 7.98 16.07 11.86
N PRO A 21 6.74 16.12 11.35
CA PRO A 21 5.55 16.05 12.18
C PRO A 21 5.43 14.70 12.92
N GLU A 22 6.03 13.62 12.41
CA GLU A 22 6.08 12.31 13.07
C GLU A 22 6.84 12.32 14.40
N LYS A 23 7.84 13.21 14.56
CA LYS A 23 8.59 13.38 15.81
C LYS A 23 7.89 14.33 16.78
N ALA A 24 7.15 15.31 16.25
CA ALA A 24 6.41 16.28 17.04
C ALA A 24 5.16 15.67 17.71
N LEU A 25 4.47 14.77 17.01
CA LEU A 25 3.22 14.15 17.42
C LEU A 25 3.27 13.50 18.82
N PRO A 26 4.22 12.59 19.14
CA PRO A 26 4.28 11.96 20.46
C PRO A 26 4.58 12.97 21.58
N ILE A 27 5.28 14.07 21.30
CA ILE A 27 5.57 15.11 22.28
C ILE A 27 4.30 15.89 22.61
N PHE A 28 3.53 16.32 21.60
CA PHE A 28 2.26 16.99 21.82
C PHE A 28 1.23 16.09 22.54
N GLU A 29 1.19 14.79 22.24
CA GLU A 29 0.31 13.85 22.93
C GLU A 29 0.64 13.72 24.42
N LYS A 30 1.93 13.64 24.76
CA LYS A 30 2.37 13.64 26.16
C LYS A 30 2.08 14.95 26.87
N LEU A 31 2.30 16.08 26.22
CA LEU A 31 2.02 17.41 26.80
C LEU A 31 0.52 17.61 27.05
N LEU A 32 -0.34 17.21 26.10
CA LEU A 32 -1.79 17.28 26.27
C LEU A 32 -2.29 16.31 27.35
N SER A 33 -1.63 15.16 27.52
CA SER A 33 -1.95 14.21 28.60
C SER A 33 -1.64 14.77 29.99
N ARG A 34 -0.65 15.67 30.09
CA ARG A 34 -0.28 16.37 31.34
C ARG A 34 -1.14 17.61 31.58
N GLU A 35 -1.47 18.34 30.50
CA GLU A 35 -2.20 19.61 30.54
C GLU A 35 -3.34 19.60 29.50
N PRO A 36 -4.47 18.91 29.80
CA PRO A 36 -5.54 18.69 28.83
C PRO A 36 -6.31 19.96 28.43
N ASP A 37 -6.29 20.99 29.28
CA ASP A 37 -6.99 22.26 29.05
C ASP A 37 -6.22 23.24 28.17
N ARG A 38 -5.01 22.89 27.71
CA ARG A 38 -4.23 23.75 26.82
C ARG A 38 -4.73 23.68 25.38
N LEU A 39 -5.61 24.61 25.03
CA LEU A 39 -6.12 24.82 23.67
C LEU A 39 -4.99 24.93 22.63
N SER A 40 -3.90 25.66 22.93
CA SER A 40 -2.77 25.84 22.01
C SER A 40 -2.10 24.53 21.60
N ILE A 41 -1.99 23.57 22.53
CA ILE A 41 -1.40 22.25 22.29
C ILE A 41 -2.37 21.40 21.48
N ARG A 42 -3.67 21.48 21.78
CA ARG A 42 -4.72 20.76 21.05
C ARG A 42 -4.77 21.16 19.58
N GLU A 43 -4.68 22.46 19.29
CA GLU A 43 -4.60 23.00 17.93
C GLU A 43 -3.31 22.55 17.22
N SER A 44 -2.18 22.65 17.90
CA SER A 44 -0.88 22.23 17.37
C SER A 44 -0.86 20.73 17.04
N LEU A 45 -1.49 19.91 17.88
CA LEU A 45 -1.63 18.47 17.71
C LEU A 45 -2.57 18.11 16.55
N ALA A 46 -3.69 18.83 16.40
CA ALA A 46 -4.59 18.65 15.26
C ALA A 46 -3.86 18.93 13.94
N ARG A 47 -3.16 20.06 13.85
CA ARG A 47 -2.34 20.40 12.68
C ARG A 47 -1.25 19.35 12.41
N CYS A 48 -0.58 18.89 13.47
CA CYS A 48 0.45 17.87 13.35
C CYS A 48 -0.11 16.56 12.76
N ARG A 49 -1.28 16.11 13.21
CA ARG A 49 -1.96 14.92 12.67
C ARG A 49 -2.33 15.08 11.20
N ASP A 50 -2.80 16.26 10.80
CA ASP A 50 -3.12 16.55 9.41
C ASP A 50 -1.89 16.49 8.51
N GLU A 51 -0.75 17.03 8.96
CA GLU A 51 0.51 16.98 8.22
C GLU A 51 1.06 15.55 8.11
N VAL A 52 1.03 14.75 9.19
CA VAL A 52 1.39 13.31 9.13
C VAL A 52 0.48 12.55 8.16
N SER A 53 -0.83 12.79 8.21
CA SER A 53 -1.79 12.15 7.31
C SER A 53 -1.53 12.51 5.85
N ARG A 54 -1.18 13.76 5.55
CA ARG A 54 -0.83 14.20 4.19
C ARG A 54 0.46 13.56 3.72
N ALA A 55 1.52 13.60 4.52
CA ALA A 55 2.80 12.98 4.19
C ALA A 55 2.66 11.47 3.92
N GLY A 56 1.88 10.76 4.76
CA GLY A 56 1.59 9.34 4.56
C GLY A 56 0.80 9.06 3.28
N ARG A 57 -0.20 9.91 2.95
CA ARG A 57 -0.96 9.80 1.69
C ARG A 57 -0.10 10.05 0.46
N GLU A 58 0.76 11.06 0.50
CA GLU A 58 1.69 11.38 -0.60
C GLU A 58 2.70 10.26 -0.83
N ALA A 59 3.27 9.70 0.25
CA ALA A 59 4.15 8.54 0.18
C ALA A 59 3.43 7.34 -0.46
N ALA A 60 2.18 7.05 -0.06
CA ALA A 60 1.40 5.96 -0.63
C ALA A 60 1.09 6.16 -2.12
N VAL A 61 0.79 7.39 -2.55
CA VAL A 61 0.59 7.70 -3.98
C VAL A 61 1.87 7.51 -4.78
N ASN A 62 3.00 7.97 -4.25
CA ASN A 62 4.29 7.82 -4.90
C ASN A 62 4.71 6.35 -5.02
N GLU A 63 4.48 5.56 -3.98
CA GLU A 63 4.76 4.12 -4.02
C GLU A 63 3.89 3.39 -5.05
N LYS A 64 2.59 3.69 -5.12
CA LYS A 64 1.70 3.17 -6.18
C LYS A 64 2.20 3.51 -7.58
N LYS A 65 2.69 4.74 -7.80
CA LYS A 65 3.28 5.14 -9.09
C LYS A 65 4.53 4.32 -9.41
N ARG A 66 5.42 4.10 -8.43
CA ARG A 66 6.62 3.28 -8.60
C ARG A 66 6.28 1.83 -8.94
N LEU A 67 5.31 1.24 -8.24
CA LEU A 67 4.81 -0.09 -8.55
C LEU A 67 4.31 -0.19 -9.99
N ARG A 68 3.50 0.77 -10.45
CA ARG A 68 3.04 0.82 -11.84
C ARG A 68 4.17 0.88 -12.86
N ILE A 69 5.23 1.63 -12.56
CA ILE A 69 6.42 1.71 -13.43
C ILE A 69 7.14 0.35 -13.46
N LEU A 70 7.33 -0.28 -12.31
CA LEU A 70 7.97 -1.59 -12.19
C LEU A 70 7.17 -2.67 -12.92
N GLU A 71 5.84 -2.69 -12.76
CA GLU A 71 4.95 -3.60 -13.51
C GLU A 71 5.12 -3.42 -15.03
N ARG A 72 5.17 -2.18 -15.50
CA ARG A 72 5.39 -1.87 -16.93
C ARG A 72 6.79 -2.29 -17.40
N MET A 73 7.81 -2.15 -16.57
CA MET A 73 9.18 -2.62 -16.89
C MET A 73 9.25 -4.14 -16.91
N LEU A 74 8.63 -4.82 -15.94
CA LEU A 74 8.53 -6.26 -15.89
C LEU A 74 7.80 -6.81 -17.11
N ALA A 75 6.64 -6.26 -17.47
CA ALA A 75 5.89 -6.66 -18.65
C ALA A 75 6.71 -6.56 -19.95
N ARG A 76 7.56 -5.53 -20.07
CA ARG A 76 8.48 -5.36 -21.20
C ARG A 76 9.59 -6.41 -21.21
N LEU A 77 10.14 -6.74 -20.05
CA LEU A 77 11.26 -7.68 -19.92
C LEU A 77 10.83 -9.15 -20.01
N THR A 78 9.63 -9.48 -19.52
CA THR A 78 9.11 -10.86 -19.53
C THR A 78 8.30 -11.18 -20.79
N GLY A 79 8.10 -10.21 -21.68
CA GLY A 79 7.25 -10.36 -22.88
C GLY A 79 5.78 -10.69 -22.55
N SER A 80 5.40 -10.62 -21.27
CA SER A 80 4.04 -10.86 -20.80
C SER A 80 3.39 -9.50 -20.64
N THR A 81 2.54 -9.14 -21.59
CA THR A 81 1.59 -8.03 -21.43
C THR A 81 0.88 -8.14 -20.08
N PRO A 82 0.70 -7.05 -19.32
CA PRO A 82 -0.14 -7.11 -18.14
C PRO A 82 -1.53 -7.59 -18.59
N PRO A 83 -2.21 -8.46 -17.81
CA PRO A 83 -3.61 -8.73 -18.07
C PRO A 83 -4.32 -7.37 -17.98
N GLU A 84 -4.89 -6.94 -19.10
CA GLU A 84 -5.77 -5.77 -19.15
C GLU A 84 -6.76 -5.88 -17.99
N GLU A 85 -6.85 -4.78 -17.24
CA GLU A 85 -7.92 -4.55 -16.27
C GLU A 85 -9.24 -5.02 -16.89
N GLU A 86 -9.87 -5.99 -16.23
CA GLU A 86 -11.25 -6.40 -16.45
C GLU A 86 -12.14 -5.16 -16.32
N ILE A 87 -12.41 -4.52 -17.46
CA ILE A 87 -13.50 -3.56 -17.63
C ILE A 87 -14.78 -4.29 -17.19
N PRO A 88 -15.55 -3.80 -16.21
CA PRO A 88 -16.76 -4.47 -15.77
C PRO A 88 -17.84 -4.23 -16.83
N ALA A 89 -17.90 -5.11 -17.82
CA ALA A 89 -19.01 -5.20 -18.76
C ALA A 89 -19.62 -6.60 -18.63
N ALA A 90 -20.74 -6.66 -17.91
CA ALA A 90 -21.71 -7.74 -18.04
C ALA A 90 -22.13 -7.95 -19.50
N PRO A 91 -22.88 -9.02 -19.80
CA PRO A 91 -22.61 -10.43 -19.57
C PRO A 91 -22.48 -11.16 -20.94
N ALA A 92 -22.25 -12.46 -20.89
CA ALA A 92 -22.47 -13.42 -21.97
C ALA A 92 -21.27 -13.81 -22.86
N ILE A 93 -20.84 -15.05 -22.61
CA ILE A 93 -20.39 -16.06 -23.58
C ILE A 93 -18.95 -15.91 -24.08
N GLN A 94 -18.02 -16.50 -23.33
CA GLN A 94 -16.93 -17.32 -23.87
C GLN A 94 -16.39 -18.19 -22.71
N PRO A 95 -16.31 -19.53 -22.85
CA PRO A 95 -15.60 -20.33 -21.85
C PRO A 95 -14.14 -19.86 -21.78
N PRO A 96 -13.54 -19.73 -20.59
CA PRO A 96 -12.15 -19.29 -20.45
C PRO A 96 -11.26 -20.21 -21.28
N ARG A 97 -10.46 -19.61 -22.19
CA ARG A 97 -9.51 -20.38 -22.99
C ARG A 97 -8.60 -21.14 -22.03
N PRO A 98 -8.45 -22.47 -22.16
CA PRO A 98 -7.68 -23.22 -21.19
C PRO A 98 -6.24 -22.72 -21.19
N GLY A 99 -5.71 -22.46 -20.00
CA GLY A 99 -4.34 -22.03 -19.79
C GLY A 99 -3.35 -23.03 -20.38
N ALA A 100 -2.10 -22.63 -20.63
CA ALA A 100 -1.08 -23.52 -21.21
C ALA A 100 -0.91 -24.83 -20.41
N VAL A 101 -1.13 -24.77 -19.09
CA VAL A 101 -1.10 -25.93 -18.18
C VAL A 101 -2.31 -26.85 -18.39
N GLU A 102 -3.52 -26.30 -18.55
CA GLU A 102 -4.75 -27.07 -18.76
C GLU A 102 -4.75 -27.78 -20.11
N ARG A 103 -4.17 -27.16 -21.15
CA ARG A 103 -3.98 -27.81 -22.46
C ARG A 103 -3.06 -29.01 -22.35
N ARG A 104 -1.93 -28.88 -21.62
CA ARG A 104 -0.99 -29.99 -21.38
C ARG A 104 -1.66 -31.10 -20.57
N LEU A 105 -2.44 -30.75 -19.56
CA LEU A 105 -3.18 -31.71 -18.75
C LEU A 105 -4.25 -32.47 -19.58
N ALA A 106 -4.93 -31.78 -20.49
CA ALA A 106 -5.92 -32.39 -21.38
C ALA A 106 -5.27 -33.42 -22.32
N VAL A 107 -4.12 -33.08 -22.91
CA VAL A 107 -3.37 -34.01 -23.78
C VAL A 107 -2.90 -35.23 -23.01
N LEU A 108 -2.36 -35.05 -21.79
CA LEU A 108 -1.92 -36.17 -20.95
C LEU A 108 -3.09 -37.08 -20.55
N LYS A 109 -4.23 -36.52 -20.16
CA LYS A 109 -5.45 -37.30 -19.88
C LYS A 109 -5.93 -38.09 -21.09
N GLN A 110 -5.86 -37.49 -22.27
CA GLN A 110 -6.25 -38.15 -23.52
C GLN A 110 -5.30 -39.30 -23.89
N MET A 111 -4.00 -39.16 -23.62
CA MET A 111 -3.01 -40.23 -23.80
C MET A 111 -3.24 -41.39 -22.81
N LEU A 112 -3.53 -41.07 -21.55
CA LEU A 112 -3.84 -42.06 -20.51
C LEU A 112 -5.09 -42.89 -20.86
N GLN A 113 -6.17 -42.23 -21.31
CA GLN A 113 -7.38 -42.92 -21.75
C GLN A 113 -7.17 -43.84 -22.96
N ARG A 114 -6.24 -43.51 -23.86
CA ARG A 114 -5.89 -44.39 -25.00
C ARG A 114 -5.14 -45.64 -24.54
N LEU A 115 -4.25 -45.51 -23.56
CA LEU A 115 -3.52 -46.64 -22.97
C LEU A 115 -4.45 -47.55 -22.16
N GLU A 116 -5.40 -46.98 -21.42
CA GLU A 116 -6.40 -47.75 -20.68
C GLU A 116 -7.35 -48.53 -21.60
N ARG A 117 -7.66 -48.00 -22.79
CA ARG A 117 -8.49 -48.68 -23.79
C ARG A 117 -7.75 -49.70 -24.65
N SER A 118 -6.42 -49.78 -24.54
CA SER A 118 -5.60 -50.76 -25.26
C SER A 118 -5.09 -51.91 -24.35
N ARG A 119 -5.65 -52.03 -23.15
CA ARG A 119 -5.55 -53.20 -22.28
C ARG A 119 -6.87 -53.97 -22.34
#